data_AF-A0A352VCV8-F1
#
_entry.id   AF-A0A352VCV8-F1
#
_cell.length_a   1.000
_cell.length_b   1.000
_cell.length_c   1.000
_cell.angle_alpha   90.00
_cell.angle_beta   90.00
_cell.angle_gamma   90.00
#
_symmetry.space_group_name_H-M   'P 1'
#
loop_
_entity.id
_entity.type
_entity.pdbx_description
1 polymer ?
#
loop_
_entity_poly.entity_id
_entity_poly.type
_entity_poly.pdbx_seq_one_letter_code
_entity_poly.pdbx_strand_id
1 'polypeptide(L)'
;MKKKVEMKLEEIAYRINKYLQEFEADKKVNTLKMKVTKYYQPSAFSTGKNIGIRYIIYQSVSILNKKDAIEYMNWLEKGNKGKHFEMKGY
;
A
#
# COMPACT_ATOMS: atom_id res chain seq x y z
N MET A 1 -11.52 25.72 18.44
CA MET A 1 -10.94 25.20 17.17
C MET A 1 -10.53 23.75 17.38
N LYS A 2 -11.18 22.77 16.74
CA LYS A 2 -10.74 21.37 16.81
C LYS A 2 -9.44 21.24 15.99
N LYS A 3 -8.31 21.00 16.65
CA LYS A 3 -7.02 20.70 16.02
C LYS A 3 -7.23 19.46 15.13
N LYS A 4 -7.20 19.62 13.81
CA LYS A 4 -7.19 18.47 12.89
C LYS A 4 -5.86 17.78 13.14
N VAL A 5 -5.87 16.63 13.82
CA VAL A 5 -4.66 15.85 14.03
C VAL A 5 -4.23 15.35 12.66
N GLU A 6 -3.21 15.98 12.10
CA GLU A 6 -2.69 15.60 10.80
C GLU A 6 -1.90 14.30 10.97
N MET A 7 -2.34 13.24 10.29
CA MET A 7 -1.69 11.92 10.38
C MET A 7 -0.25 12.02 9.87
N LYS A 8 0.68 11.40 10.61
CA LYS A 8 2.10 11.36 10.24
C LYS A 8 2.35 10.36 9.10
N LEU A 9 3.41 10.57 8.32
CA LEU A 9 3.76 9.68 7.22
C LEU A 9 4.03 8.25 7.70
N GLU A 10 4.68 8.11 8.86
CA GLU A 10 4.98 6.82 9.49
C GLU A 10 3.69 6.07 9.83
N GLU A 11 2.67 6.78 10.32
CA GLU A 11 1.39 6.18 10.67
C GLU A 11 0.62 5.72 9.43
N ILE A 12 0.64 6.53 8.35
CA ILE A 12 0.04 6.15 7.07
C ILE A 12 0.75 4.91 6.50
N ALA A 13 2.09 4.92 6.48
CA ALA A 13 2.88 3.79 5.99
C ALA A 13 2.63 2.52 6.81
N TYR A 14 2.57 2.62 8.15
CA TYR A 14 2.25 1.50 9.04
C TYR A 14 0.87 0.89 8.74
N ARG A 15 -0.15 1.73 8.57
CA ARG A 15 -1.52 1.27 8.24
C ARG A 15 -1.56 0.59 6.88
N ILE A 16 -0.95 1.18 5.86
CA ILE A 16 -0.84 0.55 4.53
C ILE A 16 -0.13 -0.80 4.64
N ASN A 17 1.00 -0.85 5.35
CA ASN A 17 1.78 -2.07 5.53
C ASN A 17 0.95 -3.22 6.12
N LYS A 18 0.10 -2.91 7.11
CA LYS A 18 -0.80 -3.90 7.70
C LYS A 18 -1.76 -4.50 6.67
N TYR A 19 -2.39 -3.67 5.83
CA TYR A 19 -3.26 -4.16 4.75
C TYR A 19 -2.51 -5.02 3.74
N LEU A 20 -1.28 -4.65 3.39
CA LEU A 20 -0.47 -5.44 2.47
C LEU A 20 -0.13 -6.83 3.04
N GLN A 21 0.17 -6.91 4.33
CA GLN A 21 0.40 -8.17 5.03
C GLN A 21 -0.87 -9.04 5.06
N GLU A 22 -2.04 -8.42 5.27
CA GLU A 22 -3.34 -9.12 5.18
C GLU A 22 -3.58 -9.67 3.76
N PHE A 23 -3.22 -8.92 2.71
CA PHE A 23 -3.37 -9.40 1.33
C PHE A 23 -2.41 -10.53 1.00
N GLU A 24 -1.16 -10.47 1.47
CA GLU A 24 -0.22 -11.58 1.29
C GLU A 24 -0.78 -12.89 1.87
N ALA A 25 -1.41 -12.82 3.05
CA ALA A 25 -2.00 -13.96 3.74
C ALA A 25 -3.31 -14.44 3.11
N ASP A 26 -4.10 -13.56 2.49
CA ASP A 26 -5.38 -13.92 1.86
C ASP A 26 -5.17 -14.62 0.51
N LYS A 27 -5.39 -15.94 0.47
CA LYS A 27 -5.29 -16.77 -0.74
C LYS A 27 -6.26 -16.39 -1.86
N LYS A 28 -7.37 -15.71 -1.57
CA LYS A 28 -8.31 -15.21 -2.58
C LYS A 28 -7.77 -13.96 -3.28
N VAL A 29 -7.00 -13.14 -2.57
CA VAL A 29 -6.38 -11.92 -3.10
C VAL A 29 -5.02 -12.24 -3.72
N ASN A 30 -4.18 -12.97 -3.00
CA ASN A 30 -2.84 -13.37 -3.40
C ASN A 30 -2.82 -14.72 -4.12
N THR A 31 -3.49 -14.75 -5.28
CA THR A 31 -3.54 -15.94 -6.12
C THR A 31 -2.20 -16.16 -6.81
N LEU A 32 -1.71 -17.41 -6.82
CA LEU A 32 -0.55 -17.81 -7.59
C LEU A 32 -0.90 -17.85 -9.08
N LYS A 33 -0.20 -17.08 -9.92
CA LYS A 33 -0.31 -17.14 -11.37
C LYS A 33 1.09 -17.35 -11.95
N MET A 34 1.27 -18.40 -12.76
CA MET A 34 2.57 -18.72 -13.39
C MET A 34 3.74 -18.80 -12.38
N LYS A 35 3.50 -19.42 -11.21
CA LYS A 35 4.47 -19.53 -10.10
C LYS A 35 4.86 -18.21 -9.41
N VAL A 36 4.13 -17.13 -9.68
CA VAL A 36 4.35 -15.82 -9.06
C VAL A 36 3.10 -15.39 -8.29
N THR A 37 3.29 -14.89 -7.07
CA THR A 37 2.23 -14.29 -6.25
C THR A 37 2.18 -12.78 -6.51
N LYS A 38 1.02 -12.14 -6.30
CA LYS A 38 0.91 -10.67 -6.43
C LYS A 38 1.59 -9.95 -5.29
N TYR A 39 1.57 -10.57 -4.11
CA TYR A 39 2.19 -10.08 -2.89
C TYR A 39 3.19 -11.12 -2.40
N TYR A 40 4.42 -10.70 -2.12
CA TYR A 40 5.46 -11.54 -1.53
C TYR A 40 6.38 -10.67 -0.68
N GLN A 41 6.27 -10.82 0.63
CA GLN A 41 6.86 -9.95 1.64
C GLN A 41 6.65 -8.46 1.29
N PRO A 42 5.40 -8.03 1.08
CA PRO A 42 5.12 -6.65 0.72
C PRO A 42 5.44 -5.73 1.90
N SER A 43 5.79 -4.49 1.59
CA SER A 43 6.07 -3.48 2.62
C SER A 43 5.66 -2.08 2.21
N ALA A 44 5.31 -1.28 3.22
CA ALA A 44 5.17 0.17 3.08
C ALA A 44 6.00 0.88 4.14
N PHE A 45 6.72 1.93 3.73
CA PHE A 45 7.64 2.68 4.58
C PHE A 45 7.61 4.17 4.23
N SER A 46 7.84 5.05 5.21
CA SER A 46 8.05 6.47 4.93
C SER A 46 9.49 6.69 4.45
N THR A 47 9.67 7.59 3.48
CA THR A 47 10.98 8.01 2.99
C THR A 47 10.97 9.48 2.60
N GLY A 48 11.70 10.30 3.35
CA GLY A 48 11.68 11.75 3.20
C GLY A 48 10.28 12.32 3.36
N LYS A 49 9.70 12.82 2.27
CA LYS A 49 8.33 13.40 2.23
C LYS A 49 7.30 12.47 1.59
N ASN A 50 7.70 11.24 1.26
CA ASN A 50 6.91 10.28 0.50
C ASN A 50 6.72 8.97 1.28
N ILE A 51 5.87 8.11 0.73
CA ILE A 51 5.64 6.74 1.19
C ILE A 51 6.03 5.81 0.05
N GLY A 52 6.98 4.92 0.32
CA GLY A 52 7.35 3.83 -0.57
C GLY A 52 6.46 2.63 -0.32
N ILE A 53 5.97 2.02 -1.40
CA ILE A 53 5.18 0.79 -1.38
C ILE A 53 5.86 -0.23 -2.28
N ARG A 54 6.06 -1.44 -1.77
CA ARG A 54 6.56 -2.58 -2.53
C ARG A 54 5.62 -3.75 -2.32
N TYR A 55 5.16 -4.37 -3.41
CA TYR A 55 4.28 -5.54 -3.35
C TYR A 55 5.06 -6.86 -3.33
N ILE A 56 6.23 -6.88 -3.95
CA ILE A 56 7.13 -8.05 -4.01
C ILE A 56 8.53 -7.60 -3.64
N ILE A 57 9.15 -8.21 -2.62
CA ILE A 57 10.40 -7.72 -2.00
C ILE A 57 11.57 -7.49 -2.97
N TYR A 58 11.64 -8.18 -4.10
CA TYR A 58 12.71 -8.03 -5.10
C TYR A 58 12.31 -7.17 -6.31
N GLN A 59 11.14 -6.54 -6.28
CA GLN A 59 10.67 -5.62 -7.33
C GLN A 59 10.84 -4.14 -6.95
N SER A 60 10.60 -3.27 -7.94
CA SER A 60 10.60 -1.81 -7.81
C SER A 60 9.63 -1.33 -6.73
N VAL A 61 9.93 -0.13 -6.20
CA VAL A 61 9.11 0.56 -5.21
C VAL A 61 8.26 1.61 -5.92
N SER A 62 6.95 1.64 -5.63
CA SER A 62 6.08 2.76 -6.00
C SER A 62 6.18 3.85 -4.95
N ILE A 63 6.33 5.11 -5.37
CA ILE A 63 6.48 6.26 -4.47
C ILE A 63 5.21 7.10 -4.53
N LEU A 64 4.57 7.27 -3.39
CA LEU A 64 3.38 8.12 -3.21
C LEU A 64 3.73 9.35 -2.38
N ASN A 65 3.21 10.51 -2.75
CA ASN A 65 3.21 11.66 -1.84
C ASN A 65 2.17 11.45 -0.73
N LYS A 66 2.18 12.30 0.30
CA LYS A 66 1.27 12.19 1.45
C LYS A 66 -0.21 12.12 1.06
N LYS A 67 -0.65 12.96 0.09
CA LYS A 67 -2.04 13.03 -0.32
C LYS A 67 -2.47 11.72 -0.99
N ASP A 68 -1.68 11.25 -1.95
CA ASP A 68 -1.97 10.02 -2.69
C ASP A 68 -1.93 8.79 -1.77
N ALA A 69 -1.01 8.78 -0.80
CA ALA A 69 -0.94 7.71 0.19
C ALA A 69 -2.17 7.67 1.11
N ILE A 70 -2.73 8.83 1.49
CA ILE A 70 -3.99 8.91 2.25
C ILE A 70 -5.16 8.40 1.40
N GLU A 71 -5.24 8.80 0.13
CA GLU A 71 -6.27 8.31 -0.78
C GLU A 71 -6.18 6.80 -0.98
N TYR A 72 -4.98 6.28 -1.17
CA TYR A 72 -4.70 4.85 -1.26
C TYR A 72 -5.10 4.11 0.02
N MET A 73 -4.70 4.61 1.20
CA MET A 73 -5.09 4.05 2.49
C MET A 73 -6.61 4.03 2.68
N ASN A 74 -7.31 5.11 2.34
CA ASN A 74 -8.77 5.15 2.42
C ASN A 74 -9.44 4.16 1.46
N TRP A 75 -8.83 3.89 0.30
CA TRP A 75 -9.30 2.85 -0.62
C TRP A 75 -9.10 1.44 -0.03
N LEU A 76 -7.96 1.19 0.63
CA LEU A 76 -7.70 -0.06 1.36
C LEU A 76 -8.71 -0.26 2.50
N GLU A 77 -8.96 0.77 3.31
CA GLU A 77 -9.92 0.75 4.43
C GLU A 77 -11.36 0.43 3.97
N LYS A 78 -11.74 0.79 2.74
CA LYS A 78 -13.04 0.45 2.13
C LYS A 78 -13.10 -0.98 1.57
N GLY A 79 -12.09 -1.80 1.86
CA GLY A 79 -11.99 -3.19 1.41
C GLY A 79 -11.56 -3.30 -0.05
N ASN A 80 -10.68 -2.40 -0.52
CA ASN A 80 -10.17 -2.37 -1.90
C ASN A 80 -11.26 -2.23 -2.97
N LYS A 81 -12.41 -1.67 -2.62
CA LYS A 81 -13.53 -1.51 -3.53
C LYS A 81 -13.32 -0.24 -4.36
N GLY A 82 -13.02 -0.40 -5.65
CA GLY A 82 -12.83 0.71 -6.59
C GLY A 82 -11.60 0.53 -7.48
N LYS A 83 -11.18 1.60 -8.16
CA LYS A 83 -10.03 1.56 -9.07
C LYS A 83 -8.74 1.41 -8.25
N HIS A 84 -8.04 0.29 -8.43
CA HIS A 84 -6.73 0.08 -7.83
C HIS A 84 -5.73 1.05 -8.47
N PHE A 85 -4.94 1.73 -7.63
CA PHE A 85 -3.82 2.56 -8.08
C PHE A 85 -2.59 1.66 -8.37
N GLU A 86 -2.76 0.70 -9.28
CA GLU A 86 -1.61 0.12 -9.95
C GLU A 86 -1.15 1.15 -10.98
N MET A 87 0.09 1.62 -10.84
CA MET A 87 0.75 2.34 -11.90
C MET A 87 0.74 1.40 -13.11
N LYS A 88 -0.02 1.75 -14.17
CA LYS A 88 0.02 1.02 -15.43
C LYS A 88 1.48 1.07 -15.90
N GLY A 89 2.20 -0.04 -15.71
CA GLY A 89 3.53 -0.21 -16.27
C GLY A 89 3.46 0.02 -17.78
N TYR A 90 4.43 0.77 -18.28
CA TYR A 90 4.84 0.73 -19.68
C TYR A 90 5.38 -0.67 -20.02
#